data_AF-A0A6D2J6H9-F1
#
_entry.id   AF-A0A6D2J6H9-F1
#
_cell.length_a   1.000
_cell.length_b   1.000
_cell.length_c   1.000
_cell.angle_alpha   90.00
_cell.angle_beta   90.00
_cell.angle_gamma   90.00
#
_symmetry.space_group_name_H-M   'P 1'
#
loop_
_entity.id
_entity.type
_entity.pdbx_description
1 polymer ?
#
loop_
_entity_poly.entity_id
_entity_poly.type
_entity_poly.pdbx_seq_one_letter_code
_entity_poly.pdbx_strand_id
1 'polypeptide(L)'
;MNSEIKEDFLDCILRLEDTHIRQGFEAGHEAGLVSGREDARHLGLKLGFETGELIGFYKGCSSLWNSPTLRLHWSPQLNKHLNDFQALLDKFPLSDPEDESKDDFKDHLRLKFTIICASLGISKKQLVYNGYPNPSSNLDF
;
A
#
# COMPACT_ATOMS: atom_id res chain seq x y z
N MET A 1 -44.13 -23.07 -45.68
CA MET A 1 -43.29 -22.03 -46.30
C MET A 1 -43.16 -20.75 -45.45
N ASN A 2 -44.23 -20.07 -45.02
CA ASN A 2 -44.11 -18.86 -44.17
C ASN A 2 -43.72 -19.11 -42.69
N SER A 3 -43.77 -20.36 -42.23
CA SER A 3 -43.40 -20.75 -40.85
C SER A 3 -41.90 -21.01 -40.71
N GLU A 4 -41.32 -21.83 -41.59
CA GLU A 4 -39.87 -22.12 -41.63
C GLU A 4 -39.02 -20.85 -41.77
N ILE A 5 -39.40 -19.92 -42.65
CA ILE A 5 -38.66 -18.66 -42.84
C ILE A 5 -38.64 -17.79 -41.57
N LYS A 6 -39.69 -17.88 -40.73
CA LYS A 6 -39.76 -17.13 -39.47
C LYS A 6 -38.92 -17.79 -38.37
N GLU A 7 -38.89 -19.13 -38.32
CA GLU A 7 -38.05 -19.87 -37.37
C GLU A 7 -36.56 -19.65 -37.69
N ASP A 8 -36.16 -19.74 -38.97
CA ASP A 8 -34.77 -19.48 -39.39
C ASP A 8 -34.30 -18.05 -39.06
N PHE A 9 -35.17 -17.04 -39.19
CA PHE A 9 -34.83 -15.66 -38.86
C PHE A 9 -34.63 -15.43 -37.35
N LEU A 10 -35.47 -16.03 -36.51
CA LEU A 10 -35.32 -15.96 -35.05
C LEU A 10 -34.05 -16.69 -34.60
N ASP A 11 -33.74 -17.84 -35.20
CA ASP A 11 -32.50 -18.56 -34.94
C ASP A 11 -31.27 -17.77 -35.38
N CYS A 12 -31.34 -17.04 -36.50
CA CYS A 12 -30.29 -16.11 -36.90
C CYS A 12 -30.08 -14.99 -35.87
N ILE A 13 -31.16 -14.43 -35.29
CA ILE A 13 -31.06 -13.40 -34.25
C ILE A 13 -30.42 -13.96 -32.98
N LEU A 14 -30.86 -15.13 -32.51
CA LEU A 14 -30.30 -15.76 -31.31
C LEU A 14 -28.81 -16.05 -31.47
N ARG A 15 -28.41 -16.59 -32.64
CA ARG A 15 -26.99 -16.83 -32.95
C ARG A 15 -26.17 -15.54 -33.02
N LEU A 16 -26.76 -14.45 -33.52
CA LEU A 16 -26.11 -13.15 -33.55
C LEU A 16 -25.94 -12.57 -32.13
N GLU A 17 -26.95 -12.69 -31.27
CA GLU A 17 -26.90 -12.30 -29.86
C GLU A 17 -25.80 -13.07 -29.13
N ASP A 18 -25.80 -14.42 -29.21
CA ASP A 18 -24.76 -15.26 -28.60
C ASP A 18 -23.35 -14.87 -29.07
N THR A 19 -23.21 -14.55 -30.36
CA THR A 19 -21.94 -14.12 -30.93
C THR A 19 -21.49 -12.80 -30.32
N HIS A 20 -22.36 -11.80 -30.22
CA HIS A 20 -22.03 -10.52 -29.63
C HIS A 20 -21.78 -10.59 -28.12
N ILE A 21 -22.50 -11.44 -27.37
CA ILE A 21 -22.24 -11.68 -25.96
C ILE A 21 -20.82 -12.24 -25.79
N ARG A 22 -20.46 -13.26 -26.58
CA ARG A 22 -19.13 -13.84 -26.52
C ARG A 22 -18.04 -12.84 -26.90
N GLN A 23 -18.25 -12.08 -27.98
CA GLN A 23 -17.30 -11.05 -28.42
C GLN A 23 -17.14 -9.94 -27.37
N GLY A 24 -18.24 -9.49 -26.76
CA GLY A 24 -18.21 -8.50 -25.69
C GLY A 24 -17.48 -9.00 -24.44
N PHE A 25 -17.69 -10.27 -24.07
CA PHE A 25 -16.95 -10.91 -22.98
C PHE A 25 -15.46 -11.01 -23.29
N GLU A 26 -15.09 -11.54 -24.46
CA GLU A 26 -13.68 -11.69 -24.86
C GLU A 26 -12.96 -10.33 -24.91
N ALA A 27 -13.57 -9.34 -25.54
CA ALA A 27 -13.03 -7.98 -25.62
C ALA A 27 -12.92 -7.32 -24.23
N GLY A 28 -13.96 -7.45 -23.40
CA GLY A 28 -13.98 -6.91 -22.05
C GLY A 28 -12.96 -7.57 -21.13
N HIS A 29 -12.79 -8.89 -21.24
CA HIS A 29 -11.80 -9.65 -20.49
C HIS A 29 -10.37 -9.29 -20.89
N GLU A 30 -10.08 -9.21 -22.20
CA GLU A 30 -8.75 -8.79 -22.68
C GLU A 30 -8.41 -7.36 -22.24
N ALA A 31 -9.35 -6.42 -22.41
CA ALA A 31 -9.19 -5.05 -21.94
C ALA A 31 -8.99 -4.98 -20.41
N GLY A 32 -9.76 -5.77 -19.66
CA GLY A 32 -9.66 -5.86 -18.20
C GLY A 32 -8.31 -6.38 -17.73
N LEU A 33 -7.72 -7.37 -18.41
CA LEU A 33 -6.38 -7.87 -18.09
C LEU A 33 -5.28 -6.82 -18.31
N VAL A 34 -5.39 -6.03 -19.39
CA VAL A 34 -4.43 -4.97 -19.69
C VAL A 34 -4.55 -3.84 -18.66
N SER A 35 -5.76 -3.29 -18.47
CA SER A 35 -5.99 -2.20 -17.52
C SER A 35 -5.64 -2.63 -16.09
N GLY A 36 -6.10 -3.80 -15.67
CA GLY A 36 -5.85 -4.31 -14.32
C GLY A 36 -4.35 -4.46 -14.02
N ARG A 37 -3.54 -4.85 -15.01
CA ARG A 37 -2.07 -4.91 -14.85
C ARG A 37 -1.46 -3.52 -14.66
N GLU A 38 -1.87 -2.54 -15.46
CA GLU A 38 -1.35 -1.18 -15.36
C GLU A 38 -1.74 -0.52 -14.03
N ASP A 39 -3.00 -0.68 -13.63
CA ASP A 39 -3.52 -0.18 -12.37
C ASP A 39 -2.81 -0.82 -11.17
N ALA A 40 -2.65 -2.16 -11.18
CA ALA A 40 -1.93 -2.87 -10.14
C ALA A 40 -0.46 -2.43 -10.05
N ARG A 41 0.20 -2.18 -11.19
CA ARG A 41 1.58 -1.68 -11.22
C ARG A 41 1.68 -0.28 -10.60
N HIS A 42 0.80 0.63 -10.98
CA HIS A 42 0.78 2.00 -10.41
C HIS A 42 0.52 1.98 -8.91
N LEU A 43 -0.47 1.19 -8.47
CA LEU A 43 -0.81 1.05 -7.07
C LEU A 43 0.35 0.45 -6.26
N GLY A 44 0.95 -0.64 -6.76
CA GLY A 44 2.09 -1.29 -6.12
C GLY A 44 3.29 -0.36 -5.96
N LEU A 45 3.61 0.43 -6.99
CA LEU A 45 4.67 1.44 -6.91
C LEU A 45 4.36 2.49 -5.84
N LYS A 46 3.15 3.06 -5.87
CA LYS A 46 2.74 4.08 -4.90
C LYS A 46 2.83 3.57 -3.46
N LEU A 47 2.21 2.43 -3.17
CA LEU A 47 2.20 1.83 -1.82
C LEU A 47 3.61 1.42 -1.38
N GLY A 48 4.43 0.92 -2.31
CA GLY A 48 5.83 0.58 -2.08
C GLY A 48 6.66 1.79 -1.66
N PHE A 49 6.54 2.91 -2.38
CA PHE A 49 7.24 4.15 -2.01
C PHE A 49 6.75 4.70 -0.67
N GLU A 50 5.44 4.79 -0.44
CA GLU A 50 4.87 5.27 0.82
C GLU A 50 5.36 4.45 2.02
N THR A 51 5.41 3.12 1.86
CA THR A 51 5.89 2.22 2.90
C THR A 51 7.40 2.33 3.08
N GLY A 52 8.17 2.32 1.99
CA GLY A 52 9.63 2.42 2.02
C GLY A 52 10.12 3.73 2.64
N GLU A 53 9.47 4.84 2.32
CA GLU A 53 9.76 6.16 2.88
C GLU A 53 9.47 6.20 4.40
N LEU A 54 8.35 5.62 4.85
CA LEU A 54 7.99 5.55 6.27
C LEU A 54 9.02 4.75 7.07
N ILE A 55 9.38 3.55 6.56
CA ILE A 55 10.36 2.69 7.21
C ILE A 55 11.75 3.35 7.18
N GLY A 56 12.12 4.00 6.08
CA GLY A 56 13.36 4.75 5.95
C GLY A 56 13.46 5.90 6.96
N PHE A 57 12.38 6.68 7.10
CA PHE A 57 12.28 7.74 8.11
C PHE A 57 12.48 7.19 9.53
N TYR A 58 11.77 6.11 9.89
CA TYR A 58 11.92 5.49 11.21
C TYR A 58 13.32 4.92 11.45
N LYS A 59 13.95 4.31 10.45
CA LYS A 59 15.36 3.86 10.54
C LYS A 59 16.31 5.04 10.76
N GLY A 60 16.09 6.17 10.06
CA GLY A 60 16.86 7.39 10.27
C GLY A 60 16.75 7.93 11.70
N CYS A 61 15.53 8.06 12.22
CA CYS A 61 15.31 8.47 13.61
C CYS A 61 15.93 7.49 14.60
N SER A 62 15.71 6.18 14.40
CA SER A 62 16.24 5.13 15.27
C SER A 62 17.76 5.13 15.29
N SER A 63 18.44 5.45 14.18
CA SER A 63 19.90 5.53 14.12
C SER A 63 20.47 6.83 14.72
N LEU A 64 19.71 7.93 14.71
CA LEU A 64 20.10 9.20 15.33
C LEU A 64 19.92 9.16 16.85
N TRP A 65 18.75 8.71 17.30
CA TRP A 65 18.62 8.05 18.60
C TRP A 65 19.52 6.79 18.57
N ASN A 66 19.67 5.90 19.51
CA ASN A 66 20.77 4.89 19.50
C ASN A 66 22.24 5.35 19.25
N SER A 67 22.55 6.59 18.85
CA SER A 67 23.92 7.09 18.74
C SER A 67 24.58 7.08 20.13
N PRO A 68 25.88 6.73 20.24
CA PRO A 68 26.54 6.60 21.53
C PRO A 68 26.49 7.90 22.35
N THR A 69 26.57 9.05 21.68
CA THR A 69 26.54 10.37 22.30
C THR A 69 25.20 10.66 22.97
N LEU A 70 24.09 10.34 22.31
CA LEU A 70 22.76 10.61 22.87
C LEU A 70 22.28 9.50 23.83
N ARG A 71 22.72 8.25 23.64
CA ARG A 71 22.37 7.10 24.52
C ARG A 71 22.67 7.33 25.98
N LEU A 72 23.78 8.01 26.26
CA LEU A 72 24.23 8.31 27.62
C LEU A 72 23.27 9.24 28.37
N HIS A 73 22.47 10.02 27.64
CA HIS A 73 21.53 10.97 28.20
C HIS A 73 20.11 10.41 28.34
N TRP A 74 19.84 9.20 27.87
CA TRP A 74 18.51 8.59 27.94
C TRP A 74 18.32 7.72 29.18
N SER A 75 17.07 7.66 29.65
CA SER A 75 16.71 6.76 30.74
C SER A 75 16.88 5.28 30.31
N PRO A 76 17.10 4.36 31.26
CA PRO A 76 17.16 2.92 30.97
C PRO A 76 15.90 2.40 30.27
N GLN A 77 14.73 2.95 30.65
CA GLN A 77 13.45 2.62 30.04
C GLN A 77 13.39 3.08 28.57
N LEU A 78 13.83 4.30 28.27
CA LEU A 78 13.87 4.81 26.91
C LEU A 78 14.85 4.02 26.03
N ASN A 79 16.02 3.68 26.57
CA ASN A 79 16.98 2.79 25.90
C ASN A 79 16.36 1.43 25.53
N LYS A 80 15.55 0.85 26.44
CA LYS A 80 14.79 -0.39 26.13
C LYS A 80 13.80 -0.17 25.00
N HIS A 81 13.00 0.90 25.04
CA HIS A 81 12.04 1.21 23.99
C HIS A 81 12.69 1.41 22.62
N LEU A 82 13.85 2.05 22.56
CA LEU A 82 14.64 2.25 21.34
C LEU A 82 15.19 0.93 20.78
N ASN A 83 15.71 0.05 21.64
CA ASN A 83 16.17 -1.28 21.21
C ASN A 83 15.01 -2.13 20.66
N ASP A 84 13.86 -2.12 21.34
CA ASP A 84 12.69 -2.85 20.87
C ASP A 84 12.17 -2.27 19.54
N PHE A 85 12.22 -0.94 19.36
CA PHE A 85 11.81 -0.27 18.13
C PHE A 85 12.75 -0.60 16.97
N GLN A 86 14.07 -0.62 17.22
CA GLN A 86 15.06 -1.07 16.23
C GLN A 86 14.83 -2.53 15.83
N ALA A 87 14.64 -3.42 16.81
CA ALA A 87 14.37 -4.83 16.55
C ALA A 87 13.08 -5.05 15.75
N LEU A 88 12.09 -4.16 15.93
CA LEU A 88 10.89 -4.16 15.11
C LEU A 88 11.20 -3.68 13.69
N LEU A 89 11.93 -2.57 13.50
CA LEU A 89 12.33 -2.10 12.18
C LEU A 89 13.14 -3.12 11.38
N ASP A 90 13.97 -3.93 12.04
CA ASP A 90 14.80 -4.96 11.42
C ASP A 90 13.99 -6.20 11.00
N LYS A 91 12.85 -6.44 11.67
CA LYS A 91 11.93 -7.55 11.35
C LYS A 91 10.91 -7.23 10.26
N PHE A 92 10.82 -5.97 9.82
CA PHE A 92 9.81 -5.59 8.85
C PHE A 92 9.99 -6.36 7.52
N PRO A 93 8.97 -7.12 7.06
CA PRO A 93 9.08 -7.93 5.85
C PRO A 93 9.01 -7.04 4.60
N LEU A 94 10.16 -6.52 4.17
CA LEU A 94 10.27 -5.72 2.95
C LEU A 94 10.10 -6.55 1.68
N SER A 95 10.31 -7.87 1.75
CA SER A 95 10.41 -8.74 0.57
C SER A 95 9.11 -9.43 0.16
N ASP A 96 8.10 -9.48 1.02
CA ASP A 96 6.85 -10.20 0.74
C ASP A 96 5.70 -9.20 0.51
N PRO A 97 5.37 -8.79 -0.72
CA PRO A 97 4.34 -7.79 -1.01
C PRO A 97 2.94 -8.13 -0.46
N GLU A 98 2.60 -9.41 -0.30
CA GLU A 98 1.25 -9.91 -0.01
C GLU A 98 0.99 -10.22 1.48
N ASP A 99 1.99 -10.00 2.34
CA ASP A 99 1.85 -10.22 3.77
C ASP A 99 0.83 -9.24 4.40
N GLU A 100 -0.36 -9.76 4.71
CA GLU A 100 -1.45 -9.02 5.37
C GLU A 100 -1.04 -8.44 6.73
N SER A 101 0.00 -8.99 7.38
CA SER A 101 0.46 -8.51 8.70
C SER A 101 1.22 -7.18 8.65
N LYS A 102 1.52 -6.66 7.45
CA LYS A 102 2.25 -5.39 7.28
C LYS A 102 1.53 -4.19 7.83
N ASP A 103 0.21 -4.14 7.71
CA ASP A 103 -0.57 -3.01 8.22
C ASP A 103 -0.54 -2.96 9.74
N ASP A 104 -0.74 -4.12 10.39
CA ASP A 104 -0.58 -4.27 11.84
C ASP A 104 0.83 -3.88 12.30
N PHE A 105 1.85 -4.24 11.51
CA PHE A 105 3.23 -3.88 11.81
C PHE A 105 3.49 -2.37 11.72
N LYS A 106 2.96 -1.71 10.68
CA LYS A 106 3.05 -0.25 10.52
C LYS A 106 2.35 0.47 11.68
N ASP A 107 1.20 -0.02 12.12
CA ASP A 107 0.50 0.57 13.26
C ASP A 107 1.25 0.34 14.57
N HIS A 108 1.84 -0.84 14.76
CA HIS A 108 2.71 -1.09 15.91
C HIS A 108 3.95 -0.18 15.91
N LEU A 109 4.58 0.05 14.76
CA LEU A 109 5.67 1.02 14.59
C LEU A 109 5.23 2.44 14.97
N ARG A 110 4.09 2.90 14.44
CA ARG A 110 3.54 4.23 14.73
C ARG A 110 3.28 4.45 16.21
N LEU A 111 2.75 3.44 16.89
CA LEU A 111 2.49 3.48 18.34
C LEU A 111 3.80 3.58 19.12
N LYS A 112 4.78 2.69 18.86
CA LYS A 112 6.09 2.76 19.52
C LYS A 112 6.82 4.08 19.26
N PHE A 113 6.81 4.55 18.02
CA PHE A 113 7.40 5.84 17.67
C PHE A 113 6.78 6.98 18.47
N THR A 114 5.44 6.98 18.64
CA THR A 114 4.73 8.00 19.43
C THR A 114 5.14 7.96 20.90
N ILE A 115 5.29 6.76 21.48
CA ILE A 115 5.77 6.59 22.86
C ILE A 115 7.20 7.12 23.02
N ILE A 116 8.08 6.85 22.06
CA ILE A 116 9.46 7.33 22.07
C ILE A 116 9.51 8.86 21.96
N CYS A 117 8.75 9.47 21.04
CA CYS A 117 8.66 10.93 20.93
C CYS A 117 8.18 11.58 22.23
N ALA A 118 7.14 11.03 22.84
CA ALA A 118 6.63 11.50 24.13
C ALA A 118 7.69 11.39 25.24
N SER A 119 8.44 10.29 25.28
CA SER A 119 9.54 10.06 26.23
C SER A 119 10.72 11.02 26.03
N LEU A 120 10.95 11.47 24.80
CA LEU A 120 11.97 12.45 24.43
C LEU A 120 11.50 13.91 24.62
N GLY A 121 10.23 14.13 24.95
CA GLY A 121 9.64 15.47 25.04
C GLY A 121 9.52 16.17 23.68
N ILE A 122 9.64 15.43 22.57
CA ILE A 122 9.56 15.97 21.21
C ILE A 122 8.10 15.85 20.74
N SER A 123 7.51 16.95 20.29
CA SER A 123 6.18 16.91 19.69
C SER A 123 6.25 16.22 18.33
N LYS A 124 5.27 15.36 18.01
CA LYS A 124 5.13 14.74 16.67
C LYS A 124 5.06 15.79 15.54
N LYS A 125 4.66 17.03 15.86
CA LYS A 125 4.66 18.17 14.93
C LYS A 125 6.06 18.74 14.62
N GLN A 126 7.09 18.37 15.36
CA GLN A 126 8.49 18.78 15.14
C GLN A 126 9.27 17.75 14.31
N LEU A 127 8.91 16.47 14.44
CA LEU A 127 9.39 15.38 13.59
C LEU A 127 8.33 15.06 12.54
N VAL A 128 8.12 15.99 11.60
CA VAL A 128 7.09 15.82 10.59
C VAL A 128 7.58 14.88 9.50
N TYR A 129 7.02 13.68 9.49
CA TYR A 129 7.00 12.85 8.29
C TYR A 129 5.89 13.41 7.39
N ASN A 130 6.25 14.21 6.39
CA ASN A 130 5.30 14.75 5.41
C ASN A 130 4.80 13.68 4.44
N GLY A 131 5.54 12.55 4.32
CA GLY A 131 5.24 11.47 3.40
C GLY A 131 5.27 11.89 1.92
N TYR A 132 5.16 10.88 1.06
CA TYR A 132 4.82 11.05 -0.35
C TYR A 132 3.56 11.93 -0.44
N PRO A 133 3.54 12.97 -1.31
CA PRO A 133 2.45 13.93 -1.33
C PRO A 133 1.12 13.21 -1.45
N ASN A 134 0.25 13.44 -0.47
CA ASN A 134 -1.12 12.98 -0.51
C ASN A 134 -1.74 13.52 -1.81
N PRO A 135 -2.15 12.67 -2.76
CA PRO A 135 -2.81 13.18 -3.96
C PRO A 135 -4.09 13.95 -3.59
N SER A 136 -4.68 13.69 -2.42
CA SER A 136 -5.82 14.43 -1.91
C SER A 136 -5.51 15.87 -1.47
N SER A 137 -4.25 16.32 -1.47
CA SER A 137 -3.92 17.73 -1.18
C SER A 137 -3.74 18.60 -2.42
N ASN A 138 -3.77 18.03 -3.64
CA ASN A 138 -3.87 18.76 -4.92
C ASN A 138 -4.07 17.79 -6.10
N LEU A 139 -5.20 17.10 -6.15
CA LEU A 139 -5.69 16.51 -7.39
C LEU A 139 -7.09 17.07 -7.64
N ASP A 140 -7.12 18.15 -8.40
CA ASP A 140 -8.26 18.51 -9.22
C ASP A 140 -8.44 17.38 -10.25
N PHE A 141 -9.36 16.47 -9.96
CA PHE A 141 -10.12 15.75 -10.98
C PHE A 141 -11.56 16.27 -10.94
#